data_AF-A0A2G6GQH3-F1
#
_entry.id   AF-A0A2G6GQH3-F1
#
_cell.length_a   1.000
_cell.length_b   1.000
_cell.length_c   1.000
_cell.angle_alpha   90.00
_cell.angle_beta   90.00
_cell.angle_gamma   90.00
#
_symmetry.space_group_name_H-M   'P 1'
#
loop_
_entity.id
_entity.type
_entity.pdbx_description
1 polymer ?
#
loop_
_entity_poly.entity_id
_entity_poly.type
_entity_poly.pdbx_seq_one_letter_code
_entity_poly.pdbx_strand_id
1 'polypeptide(L)' 'FFTQKMGLTTFNPDLLHLKRIKKAIPQYTIQSKERLMSIATMEAQCQGLHLAGNIRDGIGMADRIKQGADLAKEIIERP' A
#
# COMPACT_ATOMS: atom_id res chain seq x y z
N PHE A 1 -26.49 -10.30 -8.86
CA PHE A 1 -25.00 -10.37 -8.85
C PHE A 1 -24.52 -11.60 -8.08
N PHE A 2 -24.74 -11.69 -6.76
CA PHE A 2 -24.24 -12.81 -5.94
C PHE A 2 -24.79 -14.19 -6.36
N THR A 3 -26.08 -14.30 -6.66
CA THR A 3 -26.69 -15.55 -7.18
C THR A 3 -25.96 -16.08 -8.41
N GLN A 4 -25.74 -15.23 -9.41
CA GLN A 4 -25.03 -15.60 -10.64
C GLN A 4 -23.54 -15.87 -10.42
N LYS A 5 -22.83 -15.01 -9.67
CA LYS A 5 -21.36 -15.09 -9.52
C LYS A 5 -20.88 -16.16 -8.55
N MET A 6 -21.73 -16.55 -7.60
CA MET A 6 -21.43 -17.60 -6.62
C MET A 6 -22.24 -18.88 -6.89
N GLY A 7 -23.04 -18.94 -7.95
CA GLY A 7 -23.85 -20.11 -8.30
C GLY A 7 -24.97 -20.42 -7.30
N LEU A 8 -25.46 -19.43 -6.55
CA LEU A 8 -26.53 -19.61 -5.57
C LEU A 8 -27.90 -19.50 -6.24
N THR A 9 -28.83 -20.39 -5.86
CA THR A 9 -30.24 -20.32 -6.28
C THR A 9 -30.93 -19.08 -5.73
N THR A 10 -30.66 -18.74 -4.47
CA THR A 10 -31.13 -17.53 -3.80
C THR A 10 -30.02 -16.89 -2.98
N PHE A 11 -29.99 -15.57 -2.87
CA PHE A 11 -29.06 -14.85 -2.00
C PHE A 11 -29.79 -14.34 -0.76
N ASN A 12 -29.66 -15.05 0.36
CA ASN A 12 -30.27 -14.73 1.65
C ASN A 12 -29.28 -15.03 2.79
N PRO A 13 -28.23 -14.22 3.00
CA PRO A 13 -27.26 -14.47 4.05
C PRO A 13 -27.82 -14.09 5.43
N ASP A 14 -27.48 -14.87 6.46
CA ASP A 14 -27.82 -14.53 7.85
C ASP A 14 -27.08 -13.28 8.35
N LEU A 15 -25.93 -12.95 7.74
CA LEU A 15 -25.15 -11.75 8.01
C LEU A 15 -24.62 -11.12 6.71
N LEU A 16 -24.92 -9.83 6.53
CA LEU A 16 -24.34 -9.01 5.47
C LEU A 16 -23.62 -7.80 6.08
N HIS A 17 -22.30 -7.78 6.00
CA HIS A 17 -21.48 -6.64 6.43
C HIS A 17 -20.77 -6.00 5.23
N LEU A 18 -20.95 -4.69 5.05
CA LEU A 18 -20.35 -3.93 3.96
C LEU A 18 -19.50 -2.79 4.52
N LYS A 19 -18.20 -2.83 4.22
CA LYS A 19 -17.26 -1.74 4.52
C LYS A 19 -16.72 -1.17 3.21
N ARG A 20 -16.88 0.15 3.00
CA ARG A 20 -16.40 0.83 1.80
C ARG A 20 -15.22 1.74 2.16
N ILE A 21 -14.05 1.46 1.58
CA ILE A 21 -12.82 2.24 1.79
C ILE A 21 -12.37 2.77 0.43
N LYS A 22 -12.66 4.06 0.16
CA LYS A 22 -12.53 4.65 -1.19
C LYS A 22 -11.09 4.66 -1.74
N LYS A 23 -10.07 4.73 -0.87
CA LYS A 23 -8.65 4.84 -1.24
C LYS A 23 -7.80 3.78 -0.54
N ALA A 24 -8.31 2.54 -0.47
CA ALA A 24 -7.66 1.45 0.26
C ALA A 24 -6.35 0.98 -0.39
N ILE A 25 -6.34 0.93 -1.73
CA ILE A 25 -5.25 0.33 -2.50
C ILE A 25 -4.68 1.39 -3.46
N PRO A 26 -3.42 1.83 -3.27
CA PRO A 26 -2.79 2.74 -4.19
C PRO A 26 -2.59 2.06 -5.55
N GLN A 27 -2.77 2.83 -6.62
CA GLN A 27 -2.62 2.35 -7.99
C GLN A 27 -1.27 2.79 -8.53
N TYR A 28 -0.46 1.82 -8.96
CA TYR A 28 0.81 2.10 -9.61
C TYR A 28 0.56 2.26 -11.10
N THR A 29 0.46 3.51 -11.52
CA THR A 29 0.23 3.91 -12.91
C THR A 29 1.55 4.23 -13.61
N ILE A 30 1.46 4.66 -14.87
CA ILE A 30 2.60 5.18 -15.63
C ILE A 30 3.31 6.34 -14.92
N GLN A 31 2.59 7.13 -14.12
CA GLN A 31 3.17 8.25 -13.35
C GLN A 31 3.93 7.80 -12.08
N SER A 32 4.04 6.49 -11.82
CA SER A 32 4.69 6.00 -10.60
C SER A 32 6.17 6.33 -10.56
N LYS A 33 6.83 6.39 -11.72
CA LYS A 33 8.24 6.75 -11.80
C LYS A 33 8.47 8.17 -11.29
N GLU A 34 7.65 9.13 -11.74
CA GLU A 34 7.69 10.52 -11.30
C GLU A 34 7.44 10.63 -9.81
N ARG A 35 6.45 9.91 -9.28
CA ARG A 35 6.19 9.84 -7.83
C ARG A 35 7.41 9.37 -7.04
N LEU A 36 8.08 8.30 -7.49
CA LEU A 36 9.26 7.77 -6.83
C LEU A 36 10.44 8.75 -6.88
N MET A 37 10.63 9.45 -8.00
CA MET A 37 11.65 10.51 -8.12
C MET A 37 11.36 11.70 -7.19
N SER A 38 10.09 12.09 -7.05
CA SER A 38 9.69 13.13 -6.10
C SER A 38 9.96 12.71 -4.65
N ILE A 39 9.66 11.46 -4.29
CA ILE A 39 10.00 10.92 -2.96
C ILE A 39 11.50 11.03 -2.69
N ALA A 40 12.34 10.53 -3.61
CA ALA A 40 13.80 10.59 -3.45
C ALA A 40 14.30 12.04 -3.33
N THR A 41 13.72 12.96 -4.09
CA THR A 41 14.06 14.39 -4.02
C THR A 41 13.73 14.98 -2.66
N MET A 42 12.54 14.68 -2.12
CA MET A 42 12.11 15.17 -0.80
C MET A 42 12.98 14.62 0.33
N GLU A 43 13.31 13.33 0.30
CA GLU A 43 14.21 12.70 1.29
C GLU A 43 15.62 13.32 1.24
N ALA A 44 16.13 13.66 0.05
CA ALA A 44 17.42 14.32 -0.10
C ALA A 44 17.44 15.77 0.43
N GLN A 45 16.29 16.47 0.37
CA GLN A 45 16.16 17.87 0.79
C GLN A 45 15.90 18.02 2.30
N CYS A 46 15.40 16.97 2.96
CA CYS A 46 15.01 17.02 4.36
C CYS A 46 15.73 15.92 5.15
N GLN A 47 16.85 16.27 5.80
CA GLN A 47 17.60 15.32 6.63
C GLN A 47 16.69 14.67 7.68
N GLY A 48 16.71 13.33 7.75
CA GLY A 48 15.89 12.53 8.67
C GLY A 48 14.47 12.26 8.18
N LEU A 49 14.05 12.79 7.02
CA LEU A 49 12.78 12.41 6.41
C LEU A 49 12.94 11.07 5.65
N HIS A 50 12.06 10.12 5.97
CA HIS A 50 11.95 8.85 5.26
C HIS A 50 10.49 8.57 4.92
N LEU A 51 10.19 8.39 3.64
CA LEU A 51 8.85 8.09 3.14
C LEU A 51 8.75 6.60 2.82
N ALA A 52 7.92 5.88 3.57
CA ALA A 52 7.69 4.44 3.44
C ALA A 52 6.19 4.10 3.39
N GLY A 53 5.89 2.81 3.32
CA GLY A 53 4.56 2.26 3.15
C GLY A 53 4.22 1.97 1.69
N ASN A 54 2.93 1.76 1.42
CA ASN A 54 2.42 1.33 0.10
C ASN A 54 2.48 2.42 -0.99
N ILE A 55 3.18 3.52 -0.77
CA ILE A 55 3.45 4.54 -1.79
C ILE A 55 4.61 4.14 -2.71
N ARG A 56 5.48 3.22 -2.25
CA ARG A 56 6.66 2.70 -2.96
C ARG A 56 6.92 1.23 -2.60
N ASP A 57 7.76 0.56 -3.40
CA ASP A 57 8.32 -0.80 -3.20
C ASP A 57 7.35 -1.99 -3.09
N GLY A 58 6.04 -1.77 -2.95
CA GLY A 58 5.04 -2.82 -3.02
C GLY A 58 3.78 -2.47 -2.22
N ILE A 59 2.62 -3.00 -2.64
CA ILE A 59 1.35 -2.79 -1.93
C ILE A 59 1.06 -3.91 -0.92
N GLY A 60 1.74 -5.04 -1.04
CA GLY A 60 1.53 -6.22 -0.21
C GLY A 60 1.96 -5.99 1.23
N MET A 61 1.33 -6.68 2.18
CA MET A 61 1.73 -6.58 3.58
C MET A 61 3.17 -7.05 3.79
N ALA A 62 3.60 -8.11 3.11
CA ALA A 62 4.96 -8.62 3.19
C ALA A 62 6.00 -7.56 2.74
N ASP A 63 5.75 -6.88 1.63
CA ASP A 63 6.62 -5.80 1.13
C ASP A 63 6.77 -4.68 2.15
N ARG A 64 5.64 -4.28 2.78
CA ARG A 64 5.64 -3.20 3.78
C ARG A 64 6.33 -3.59 5.08
N ILE A 65 6.19 -4.85 5.51
CA ILE A 65 6.91 -5.37 6.69
C ILE A 65 8.41 -5.36 6.41
N LYS A 66 8.83 -5.91 5.26
CA LYS A 66 10.24 -5.93 4.84
C LYS A 66 10.80 -4.51 4.76
N GLN A 67 10.10 -3.61 4.08
CA GLN A 67 10.51 -2.20 3.93
C GLN A 67 10.65 -1.50 5.28
N GLY A 68 9.71 -1.70 6.21
CA GLY A 68 9.80 -1.12 7.55
C GLY A 68 11.02 -1.63 8.32
N ALA A 69 11.32 -2.93 8.23
CA ALA A 69 12.49 -3.52 8.88
C ALA A 69 13.80 -3.03 8.27
N ASP A 70 13.90 -3.02 6.93
CA ASP A 70 15.07 -2.55 6.20
C ASP A 70 15.34 -1.06 6.51
N LEU A 71 14.30 -0.22 6.49
CA LEU A 71 14.43 1.20 6.80
C LEU A 71 14.87 1.44 8.25
N ALA A 72 14.31 0.70 9.21
CA ALA A 72 14.73 0.81 10.61
C ALA A 72 16.21 0.47 10.77
N LYS A 73 16.68 -0.58 10.10
CA LYS A 73 18.09 -0.96 10.08
C LYS A 73 18.96 0.15 9.48
N GLU A 74 18.58 0.70 8.34
CA GLU A 74 19.30 1.81 7.69
C GLU A 74 19.39 3.06 8.59
N ILE A 75 18.35 3.36 9.36
CA ILE A 75 18.34 4.50 10.29
C ILE A 75 19.26 4.26 11.48
N ILE A 76 19.25 3.05 12.05
CA ILE A 76 20.08 2.70 13.21
C ILE A 76 21.57 2.61 12.82
N GLU A 77 21.88 2.13 11.62
CA GLU A 77 23.25 1.94 11.14
C GLU A 77 23.87 3.20 10.52
N ARG A 78 23.07 4.25 10.28
CA ARG A 78 23.58 5.55 9.84
C ARG A 78 24.30 6.25 11.01
N PRO A 79 25.59 6.62 10.86
CA PRO A 79 26.35 7.32 11.89
C PRO A 79 25.86 8.75 12.15
#